data_AF-A0A4V2JHL2-F1
#
_entry.id   AF-A0A4V2JHL2-F1
#
_cell.length_a   1.000
_cell.length_b   1.000
_cell.length_c   1.000
_cell.angle_alpha   90.00
_cell.angle_beta   90.00
_cell.angle_gamma   90.00
#
_symmetry.space_group_name_H-M   'P 1'
#
loop_
_entity.id
_entity.type
_entity.pdbx_description
1 polymer ?
#
loop_
_entity_poly.entity_id
_entity_poly.type
_entity_poly.pdbx_seq_one_letter_code
_entity_poly.pdbx_strand_id
1 'polypeptide(L)'
;MEQPALPAETEAELEAHLRGICFKTGPPRRLGVEIEWLVHDAREPWSPVEPARLHAAATALRALPLNSLLTFEPGGQLELSSLPATSLTSCIDAMAADLALVRPAMLDRGLSLAGHGHNPWHPPHRVRTEPRYDAMEAYFDRWGGAGRQMMAATASVQVCVDAGYEEPGPLGHGRRWLLAHLLGAVLAAAFANSPFSEGCPTGYRTTRQVIWSQLDPARTLAPPQDPDPRSAWVRYALDAPVMCIRAEDGPWDAPEGLTFREWVRTGVPRPPTRADLDYHVTTLFPPVRPRGHLELRMIDAQAGDGGWIVPLAVTAALFDDQEAAERAYRIVKPLAETAGTRPAPRNPLWRRAARGALTDPELHAAAVACFAAAQEALPRLGGSPGVQAAVAEFTERYVARGRCPADDHLDALSGTDAAPGTPHHPRAAGTAPDGDLTPGKDSP
;
A
#
# COMPACT_ATOMS: atom_id res chain seq x y z
N MET A 1 -42.06 -11.96 14.62
CA MET A 1 -42.34 -11.54 13.22
C MET A 1 -41.03 -11.76 12.48
N GLU A 2 -40.87 -12.94 11.87
CA GLU A 2 -39.68 -13.27 11.08
C GLU A 2 -39.56 -12.24 9.95
N GLN A 3 -38.38 -11.59 9.84
CA GLN A 3 -38.06 -10.84 8.64
C GLN A 3 -38.05 -11.84 7.47
N PRO A 4 -38.69 -11.52 6.33
CA PRO A 4 -38.60 -12.39 5.17
C PRO A 4 -37.13 -12.53 4.80
N ALA A 5 -36.64 -13.77 4.69
CA ALA A 5 -35.30 -14.05 4.21
C ALA A 5 -35.15 -13.38 2.84
N LEU A 6 -34.19 -12.44 2.74
CA LEU A 6 -33.86 -11.83 1.45
C LEU A 6 -33.53 -12.96 0.47
N PRO A 7 -34.01 -12.89 -0.79
CA PRO A 7 -33.67 -13.90 -1.78
C PRO A 7 -32.16 -14.01 -1.92
N ALA A 8 -31.64 -15.22 -2.09
CA ALA A 8 -30.22 -15.45 -2.33
C ALA A 8 -29.80 -14.69 -3.61
N GLU A 9 -28.76 -13.85 -3.50
CA GLU A 9 -28.26 -13.06 -4.63
C GLU A 9 -27.62 -14.01 -5.66
N THR A 10 -27.97 -13.82 -6.94
CA THR A 10 -27.41 -14.60 -8.04
C THR A 10 -26.01 -14.14 -8.40
N GLU A 11 -25.22 -15.03 -9.01
CA GLU A 11 -23.88 -14.69 -9.53
C GLU A 11 -23.94 -13.46 -10.46
N ALA A 12 -24.94 -13.39 -11.33
CA ALA A 12 -25.12 -12.26 -12.25
C ALA A 12 -25.40 -10.92 -11.53
N GLU A 13 -26.19 -10.92 -10.46
CA GLU A 13 -26.48 -9.71 -9.67
C GLU A 13 -25.23 -9.20 -8.95
N LEU A 14 -24.40 -10.11 -8.46
CA LEU A 14 -23.15 -9.81 -7.79
C LEU A 14 -22.07 -9.34 -8.76
N GLU A 15 -21.98 -9.93 -9.95
CA GLU A 15 -21.13 -9.43 -11.04
C GLU A 15 -21.53 -8.00 -11.45
N ALA A 16 -22.83 -7.73 -11.60
CA ALA A 16 -23.34 -6.40 -11.90
C ALA A 16 -23.02 -5.41 -10.77
N HIS A 17 -23.15 -5.82 -9.51
CA HIS A 17 -22.77 -5.02 -8.35
C HIS A 17 -21.29 -4.60 -8.39
N LEU A 18 -20.37 -5.57 -8.55
CA LEU A 18 -18.92 -5.29 -8.65
C LEU A 18 -18.57 -4.35 -9.81
N ARG A 19 -19.18 -4.55 -10.99
CA ARG A 19 -18.99 -3.65 -12.15
C ARG A 19 -19.42 -2.22 -11.85
N GLY A 20 -20.45 -2.05 -11.03
CA GLY A 20 -21.01 -0.74 -10.65
C GLY A 20 -20.24 -0.04 -9.53
N ILE A 21 -19.74 -0.78 -8.53
CA ILE A 21 -19.09 -0.18 -7.36
C ILE A 21 -17.59 0.02 -7.48
N CYS A 22 -16.88 -0.84 -8.23
CA CYS A 22 -15.42 -0.84 -8.25
C CYS A 22 -14.82 0.17 -9.25
N PHE A 23 -15.54 0.49 -10.33
CA PHE A 23 -15.12 1.47 -11.33
C PHE A 23 -16.21 2.53 -11.52
N LYS A 24 -16.25 3.53 -10.64
CA LYS A 24 -17.17 4.66 -10.80
C LYS A 24 -16.54 5.63 -11.78
N THR A 25 -17.12 5.69 -12.97
CA THR A 25 -16.62 6.53 -14.05
C THR A 25 -17.18 7.95 -13.98
N GLY A 26 -16.38 8.89 -14.45
CA GLY A 26 -16.68 10.31 -14.42
C GLY A 26 -15.40 11.15 -14.57
N PRO A 27 -15.53 12.48 -14.64
CA PRO A 27 -14.37 13.37 -14.65
C PRO A 27 -13.47 13.10 -13.44
N PRO A 28 -12.18 12.79 -13.62
CA PRO A 28 -11.26 12.62 -12.51
C PRO A 28 -11.02 13.99 -11.86
N ARG A 29 -11.61 14.19 -10.69
CA ARG A 29 -11.62 15.48 -9.97
C ARG A 29 -11.29 15.33 -8.49
N ARG A 30 -11.23 14.10 -8.00
CA ARG A 30 -10.97 13.78 -6.60
C ARG A 30 -9.70 12.97 -6.47
N LEU A 31 -8.97 13.30 -5.42
CA LEU A 31 -7.84 12.52 -4.94
C LEU A 31 -7.94 12.34 -3.43
N GLY A 32 -7.30 11.30 -2.93
CA GLY A 32 -7.15 11.04 -1.51
C GLY A 32 -5.82 10.36 -1.22
N VAL A 33 -5.46 10.33 0.04
CA VAL A 33 -4.29 9.61 0.53
C VAL A 33 -4.65 8.89 1.83
N GLU A 34 -4.22 7.63 1.93
CA GLU A 34 -4.19 6.88 3.18
C GLU A 34 -2.72 6.76 3.58
N ILE A 35 -2.40 7.07 4.83
CA ILE A 35 -1.02 7.07 5.30
C ILE A 35 -0.96 6.28 6.60
N GLU A 36 -0.10 5.27 6.60
CA GLU A 36 0.20 4.45 7.76
C GLU A 36 1.58 4.84 8.32
N TRP A 37 1.71 4.79 9.63
CA TRP A 37 2.99 4.93 10.33
C TRP A 37 3.18 3.80 11.33
N LEU A 38 4.42 3.30 11.40
CA LEU A 38 4.84 2.52 12.55
C LEU A 38 4.90 3.44 13.78
N VAL A 39 4.52 2.91 14.94
CA VAL A 39 4.57 3.63 16.21
C VAL A 39 5.75 3.12 17.01
N HIS A 40 6.70 4.01 17.32
CA HIS A 40 7.89 3.67 18.10
C HIS A 40 7.96 4.47 19.39
N ASP A 41 8.74 3.98 20.35
CA ASP A 41 9.15 4.80 21.48
C ASP A 41 9.96 6.00 20.97
N ALA A 42 9.65 7.19 21.47
CA ALA A 42 10.29 8.43 21.02
C ALA A 42 11.77 8.54 21.42
N ARG A 43 12.21 7.80 22.44
CA ARG A 43 13.60 7.80 22.94
C ARG A 43 14.37 6.56 22.51
N GLU A 44 13.69 5.43 22.44
CA GLU A 44 14.30 4.14 22.08
C GLU A 44 13.55 3.47 20.91
N PRO A 45 13.71 3.98 19.66
CA PRO A 45 12.93 3.49 18.52
C PRO A 45 13.08 1.99 18.22
N TRP A 46 14.19 1.39 18.66
CA TRP A 46 14.47 -0.04 18.51
C TRP A 46 13.72 -0.94 19.50
N SER A 47 13.14 -0.36 20.56
CA SER A 47 12.38 -1.09 21.57
C SER A 47 10.91 -1.19 21.16
N PRO A 48 10.29 -2.39 21.21
CA PRO A 48 8.86 -2.54 20.98
C PRO A 48 8.03 -1.68 21.93
N VAL A 49 6.94 -1.09 21.43
CA VAL A 49 6.00 -0.34 22.28
C VAL A 49 5.01 -1.29 22.94
N GLU A 50 4.91 -1.19 24.27
CA GLU A 50 3.94 -1.97 25.05
C GLU A 50 2.49 -1.75 24.60
N PRO A 51 1.67 -2.81 24.45
CA PRO A 51 0.27 -2.72 24.01
C PRO A 51 -0.57 -1.71 24.79
N ALA A 52 -0.38 -1.62 26.10
CA ALA A 52 -1.13 -0.68 26.95
C ALA A 52 -0.86 0.79 26.57
N ARG A 53 0.38 1.12 26.15
CA ARG A 53 0.73 2.47 25.69
C ARG A 53 0.08 2.78 24.34
N LEU A 54 0.08 1.81 23.41
CA LEU A 54 -0.61 1.93 22.12
C LEU A 54 -2.12 2.14 22.31
N HIS A 55 -2.73 1.40 23.23
CA HIS A 55 -4.16 1.54 23.54
C HIS A 55 -4.49 2.91 24.15
N ALA A 56 -3.65 3.40 25.07
CA ALA A 56 -3.80 4.72 25.67
C ALA A 56 -3.63 5.85 24.63
N ALA A 57 -2.70 5.69 23.69
CA ALA A 57 -2.54 6.61 22.57
C ALA A 57 -3.76 6.59 21.65
N ALA A 58 -4.24 5.40 21.26
CA ALA A 58 -5.43 5.26 20.42
C ALA A 58 -6.68 5.93 21.02
N THR A 59 -6.92 5.75 22.32
CA THR A 59 -8.01 6.42 23.04
C THR A 59 -7.89 7.95 22.99
N ALA A 60 -6.68 8.48 23.17
CA ALA A 60 -6.45 9.91 23.13
C ALA A 60 -6.64 10.50 21.73
N LEU A 61 -6.13 9.82 20.71
CA LEU A 61 -6.25 10.28 19.32
C LEU A 61 -7.70 10.26 18.82
N ARG A 62 -8.53 9.30 19.27
CA ARG A 62 -9.97 9.27 18.96
C ARG A 62 -10.75 10.45 19.52
N ALA A 63 -10.20 11.17 20.50
CA ALA A 63 -10.80 12.38 21.05
C ALA A 63 -10.41 13.65 20.29
N LEU A 64 -9.47 13.57 19.34
CA LEU A 64 -9.05 14.72 18.53
C LEU A 64 -10.10 15.02 17.45
N PRO A 65 -10.30 16.32 17.12
CA PRO A 65 -11.22 16.73 16.06
C PRO A 65 -10.56 16.57 14.68
N LEU A 66 -10.28 15.33 14.28
CA LEU A 66 -9.64 15.02 12.99
C LEU A 66 -10.67 15.04 11.86
N ASN A 67 -10.24 15.52 10.69
CA ASN A 67 -11.03 15.44 9.46
C ASN A 67 -10.91 14.06 8.80
N SER A 68 -9.70 13.50 8.83
CA SER A 68 -9.38 12.17 8.32
C SER A 68 -9.96 11.08 9.19
N LEU A 69 -10.26 9.94 8.58
CA LEU A 69 -10.62 8.74 9.33
C LEU A 69 -9.37 8.19 10.01
N LEU A 70 -9.41 8.06 11.34
CA LEU A 70 -8.35 7.46 12.15
C LEU A 70 -8.63 5.96 12.37
N THR A 71 -7.68 5.13 11.94
CA THR A 71 -7.70 3.68 12.07
C THR A 71 -6.37 3.18 12.67
N PHE A 72 -6.36 1.92 13.09
CA PHE A 72 -5.16 1.27 13.63
C PHE A 72 -5.04 -0.12 13.03
N GLU A 73 -3.88 -0.43 12.43
CA GLU A 73 -3.60 -1.73 11.84
C GLU A 73 -3.28 -2.80 12.91
N PRO A 74 -3.19 -4.10 12.54
CA PRO A 74 -3.07 -5.17 13.52
C PRO A 74 -1.92 -5.04 14.52
N GLY A 75 -0.77 -4.50 14.10
CA GLY A 75 0.39 -4.27 14.96
C GLY A 75 0.34 -2.97 15.77
N GLY A 76 -0.75 -2.21 15.67
CA GLY A 76 -0.88 -0.90 16.31
C GLY A 76 -0.28 0.25 15.50
N GLN A 77 0.03 0.03 14.21
CA GLN A 77 0.33 1.12 13.28
C GLN A 77 -0.85 2.07 13.23
N LEU A 78 -0.56 3.36 13.13
CA LEU A 78 -1.58 4.40 12.99
C LEU A 78 -1.84 4.64 11.51
N GLU A 79 -3.11 4.69 11.12
CA GLU A 79 -3.53 5.09 9.78
C GLU A 79 -4.41 6.33 9.82
N LEU A 80 -4.17 7.27 8.90
CA LEU A 80 -5.09 8.36 8.58
C LEU A 80 -5.50 8.26 7.10
N SER A 81 -6.81 8.20 6.87
CA SER A 81 -7.38 8.23 5.52
C SER A 81 -8.08 9.56 5.29
N SER A 82 -7.55 10.35 4.35
CA SER A 82 -8.10 11.66 4.02
C SER A 82 -9.53 11.55 3.49
N LEU A 83 -10.35 12.57 3.71
CA LEU A 83 -11.57 12.74 2.91
C LEU A 83 -11.20 13.00 1.42
N PRO A 84 -12.04 12.57 0.46
CA PRO A 84 -11.80 12.88 -0.94
C PRO A 84 -11.74 14.39 -1.19
N ALA A 85 -10.61 14.88 -1.69
CA ALA A 85 -10.33 16.29 -1.90
C ALA A 85 -10.43 16.65 -3.39
N THR A 86 -10.86 17.89 -3.69
CA THR A 86 -11.02 18.37 -5.08
C THR A 86 -9.78 19.07 -5.63
N SER A 87 -8.71 19.17 -4.86
CA SER A 87 -7.43 19.71 -5.30
C SER A 87 -6.28 19.12 -4.48
N LEU A 88 -5.09 19.06 -5.08
CA LEU A 88 -3.88 18.55 -4.41
C LEU A 88 -3.59 19.31 -3.12
N THR A 89 -3.65 20.64 -3.19
CA THR A 89 -3.38 21.52 -2.03
C THR A 89 -4.39 21.32 -0.91
N SER A 90 -5.69 21.21 -1.21
CA SER A 90 -6.70 20.97 -0.15
C SER A 90 -6.54 19.62 0.54
N CYS A 91 -6.16 18.59 -0.20
CA CYS A 91 -5.82 17.28 0.39
C CYS A 91 -4.63 17.40 1.34
N ILE A 92 -3.58 18.08 0.88
CA ILE A 92 -2.35 18.23 1.64
C ILE A 92 -2.60 19.03 2.92
N ASP A 93 -3.28 20.17 2.81
CA ASP A 93 -3.54 21.06 3.93
C ASP A 93 -4.41 20.38 5.00
N ALA A 94 -5.44 19.61 4.59
CA ALA A 94 -6.31 18.89 5.52
C ALA A 94 -5.54 17.79 6.29
N MET A 95 -4.75 16.97 5.59
CA MET A 95 -3.94 15.93 6.22
C MET A 95 -2.84 16.53 7.12
N ALA A 96 -2.21 17.63 6.68
CA ALA A 96 -1.21 18.35 7.48
C ALA A 96 -1.83 18.93 8.76
N ALA A 97 -3.05 19.46 8.70
CA ALA A 97 -3.78 19.96 9.87
C ALA A 97 -4.08 18.85 10.88
N ASP A 98 -4.52 17.67 10.41
CA ASP A 98 -4.74 16.52 11.29
C ASP A 98 -3.42 16.04 11.93
N LEU A 99 -2.34 15.97 11.15
CA LEU A 99 -1.01 15.59 11.66
C LEU A 99 -0.44 16.59 12.69
N ALA A 100 -0.77 17.87 12.56
CA ALA A 100 -0.39 18.89 13.54
C ALA A 100 -1.08 18.68 14.91
N LEU A 101 -2.20 17.96 14.96
CA LEU A 101 -2.86 17.53 16.20
C LEU A 101 -2.33 16.18 16.69
N VAL A 102 -2.17 15.22 15.79
CA VAL A 102 -1.77 13.84 16.12
C VAL A 102 -0.34 13.76 16.66
N ARG A 103 0.63 14.43 16.01
CA ARG A 103 2.06 14.31 16.38
C ARG A 103 2.35 14.78 17.81
N PRO A 104 1.90 15.97 18.26
CA PRO A 104 2.08 16.37 19.66
C PRO A 104 1.39 15.42 20.64
N ALA A 105 0.18 14.96 20.34
CA ALA A 105 -0.55 14.03 21.20
C ALA A 105 0.15 12.67 21.38
N MET A 106 0.86 12.20 20.34
CA MET A 106 1.73 11.02 20.42
C MET A 106 3.00 11.30 21.23
N LEU A 107 3.65 12.44 20.99
CA LEU A 107 4.90 12.81 21.65
C LEU A 107 4.73 13.03 23.16
N ASP A 108 3.59 13.60 23.59
CA ASP A 108 3.21 13.74 25.01
C ASP A 108 3.14 12.40 25.74
N ARG A 109 2.99 11.30 25.00
CA ARG A 109 2.96 9.91 25.50
C ARG A 109 4.30 9.17 25.31
N GLY A 110 5.33 9.91 24.90
CA GLY A 110 6.65 9.37 24.58
C GLY A 110 6.63 8.45 23.36
N LEU A 111 5.71 8.67 22.41
CA LEU A 111 5.61 7.89 21.17
C LEU A 111 5.88 8.78 19.96
N SER A 112 6.45 8.20 18.91
CA SER A 112 6.72 8.87 17.64
C SER A 112 6.12 8.07 16.48
N LEU A 113 5.73 8.79 15.43
CA LEU A 113 5.28 8.21 14.16
C LEU A 113 6.48 8.10 13.22
N ALA A 114 6.77 6.90 12.75
CA ALA A 114 7.91 6.63 11.89
C ALA A 114 7.48 6.11 10.52
N GLY A 115 8.00 6.74 9.48
CA GLY A 115 7.77 6.33 8.10
C GLY A 115 8.83 5.34 7.63
N HIS A 116 8.51 4.05 7.74
CA HIS A 116 9.26 2.95 7.13
C HIS A 116 8.27 1.98 6.48
N GLY A 117 8.63 1.41 5.33
CA GLY A 117 7.79 0.38 4.70
C GLY A 117 7.65 -0.90 5.53
N HIS A 118 8.69 -1.24 6.30
CA HIS A 118 8.78 -2.42 7.16
C HIS A 118 9.51 -2.05 8.46
N ASN A 119 9.12 -2.65 9.57
CA ASN A 119 9.76 -2.45 10.86
C ASN A 119 11.22 -2.90 10.80
N PRO A 120 12.17 -2.00 11.08
CA PRO A 120 13.57 -2.33 10.91
C PRO A 120 14.20 -3.04 12.12
N TRP A 121 13.57 -3.10 13.29
CA TRP A 121 14.24 -3.53 14.53
C TRP A 121 13.73 -4.82 15.15
N HIS A 122 12.43 -5.09 15.10
CA HIS A 122 11.85 -6.18 15.88
C HIS A 122 10.84 -7.01 15.06
N PRO A 123 10.63 -8.28 15.45
CA PRO A 123 9.66 -9.14 14.78
C PRO A 123 8.23 -8.57 14.88
N PRO A 124 7.32 -9.02 14.01
CA PRO A 124 5.92 -8.59 14.06
C PRO A 124 5.29 -8.94 15.40
N HIS A 125 4.57 -7.97 15.97
CA HIS A 125 3.84 -8.14 17.21
C HIS A 125 2.41 -7.62 17.03
N ARG A 126 1.42 -8.52 17.06
CA ARG A 126 0.02 -8.17 16.90
C ARG A 126 -0.56 -7.66 18.22
N VAL A 127 -1.26 -6.53 18.14
CA VAL A 127 -1.89 -5.84 19.29
C VAL A 127 -3.40 -5.92 19.22
N ARG A 128 -3.97 -5.87 18.01
CA ARG A 128 -5.42 -5.96 17.75
C ARG A 128 -5.88 -7.42 17.77
N THR A 129 -7.00 -7.69 18.44
CA THR A 129 -7.57 -9.05 18.61
C THR A 129 -9.03 -9.15 18.17
N GLU A 130 -9.50 -8.24 17.32
CA GLU A 130 -10.85 -8.33 16.77
C GLU A 130 -10.98 -9.56 15.85
N PRO A 131 -12.17 -10.20 15.77
CA PRO A 131 -12.37 -11.43 15.00
C PRO A 131 -11.86 -11.40 13.56
N ARG A 132 -11.93 -10.22 12.91
CA ARG A 132 -11.35 -10.00 11.57
C ARG A 132 -9.86 -10.33 11.51
N TYR A 133 -9.08 -9.89 12.48
CA TYR A 133 -7.64 -10.05 12.46
C TYR A 133 -7.21 -11.45 12.91
N ASP A 134 -7.97 -12.08 13.81
CA ASP A 134 -7.77 -13.49 14.12
C ASP A 134 -8.01 -14.37 12.87
N ALA A 135 -9.09 -14.12 12.14
CA ALA A 135 -9.38 -14.85 10.91
C ALA A 135 -8.37 -14.55 9.80
N MET A 136 -7.90 -13.31 9.68
CA MET A 136 -6.88 -12.91 8.71
C MET A 136 -5.51 -13.55 9.00
N GLU A 137 -5.09 -13.58 10.26
CA GLU A 137 -3.84 -14.24 10.68
C GLU A 137 -3.93 -15.75 10.43
N ALA A 138 -5.01 -16.39 10.86
CA ALA A 138 -5.25 -17.82 10.59
C ALA A 138 -5.31 -18.12 9.08
N TYR A 139 -5.83 -17.20 8.28
CA TYR A 139 -5.82 -17.31 6.82
C TYR A 139 -4.40 -17.31 6.25
N PHE A 140 -3.59 -16.33 6.63
CA PHE A 140 -2.24 -16.16 6.08
C PHE A 140 -1.22 -17.15 6.64
N ASP A 141 -1.43 -17.68 7.84
CA ASP A 141 -0.53 -18.68 8.44
C ASP A 141 -0.40 -19.95 7.58
N ARG A 142 -1.41 -20.25 6.76
CA ARG A 142 -1.36 -21.32 5.74
C ARG A 142 -0.40 -21.02 4.58
N TRP A 143 -0.08 -19.75 4.37
CA TRP A 143 0.87 -19.26 3.35
C TRP A 143 2.26 -18.95 3.93
N GLY A 144 2.49 -19.23 5.21
CA GLY A 144 3.76 -19.00 5.90
C GLY A 144 3.82 -17.70 6.69
N GLY A 145 5.02 -17.30 7.11
CA GLY A 145 5.20 -16.20 8.08
C GLY A 145 5.00 -14.78 7.56
N ALA A 146 4.87 -14.59 6.23
CA ALA A 146 4.75 -13.26 5.62
C ALA A 146 3.46 -12.53 6.02
N GLY A 147 2.38 -13.26 6.31
CA GLY A 147 1.10 -12.70 6.76
C GLY A 147 1.23 -11.85 8.01
N ARG A 148 1.85 -12.41 9.04
CA ARG A 148 2.08 -11.72 10.32
C ARG A 148 2.96 -10.49 10.14
N GLN A 149 3.96 -10.54 9.27
CA GLN A 149 4.78 -9.36 8.94
C GLN A 149 3.97 -8.27 8.24
N MET A 150 3.18 -8.62 7.21
CA MET A 150 2.32 -7.66 6.52
C MET A 150 1.37 -6.97 7.51
N MET A 151 0.68 -7.76 8.34
CA MET A 151 -0.31 -7.28 9.29
C MET A 151 0.28 -6.43 10.42
N ALA A 152 1.44 -6.80 10.94
CA ALA A 152 1.92 -6.24 12.20
C ALA A 152 3.29 -5.54 12.13
N ALA A 153 3.92 -5.45 10.96
CA ALA A 153 5.23 -4.84 10.79
C ALA A 153 5.39 -4.00 9.52
N THR A 154 4.32 -3.68 8.77
CA THR A 154 4.42 -2.82 7.57
C THR A 154 3.62 -1.55 7.69
N ALA A 155 4.01 -0.53 6.93
CA ALA A 155 3.29 0.73 6.77
C ALA A 155 3.48 1.29 5.36
N SER A 156 2.51 2.07 4.86
CA SER A 156 2.46 2.55 3.49
C SER A 156 1.95 3.97 3.33
N VAL A 157 2.20 4.52 2.13
CA VAL A 157 1.40 5.62 1.58
C VAL A 157 0.55 5.02 0.48
N GLN A 158 -0.77 5.20 0.52
CA GLN A 158 -1.67 4.72 -0.51
C GLN A 158 -2.34 5.91 -1.17
N VAL A 159 -2.13 6.08 -2.48
CA VAL A 159 -2.71 7.20 -3.22
C VAL A 159 -3.98 6.75 -3.93
N CYS A 160 -5.06 7.48 -3.67
CA CYS A 160 -6.38 7.22 -4.22
C CYS A 160 -6.70 8.23 -5.32
N VAL A 161 -6.94 7.76 -6.54
CA VAL A 161 -7.30 8.61 -7.68
C VAL A 161 -8.59 8.13 -8.33
N ASP A 162 -9.43 9.03 -8.82
CA ASP A 162 -10.66 8.64 -9.52
C ASP A 162 -10.39 7.64 -10.67
N ALA A 163 -11.34 6.75 -10.95
CA ALA A 163 -11.19 5.76 -12.01
C ALA A 163 -11.07 6.41 -13.40
N GLY A 164 -11.72 7.56 -13.62
CA GLY A 164 -11.67 8.32 -14.87
C GLY A 164 -12.91 8.15 -15.75
N TYR A 165 -12.84 8.65 -16.97
CA TYR A 165 -13.97 8.65 -17.90
C TYR A 165 -14.37 7.24 -18.36
N GLU A 166 -15.62 7.09 -18.78
CA GLU A 166 -16.08 5.86 -19.46
C GLU A 166 -15.39 5.74 -20.81
N GLU A 167 -15.28 6.85 -21.52
CA GLU A 167 -14.73 6.94 -22.86
C GLU A 167 -13.22 6.67 -22.88
N PRO A 168 -12.70 6.09 -23.98
CA PRO A 168 -11.27 5.93 -24.17
C PRO A 168 -10.54 7.27 -24.18
N GLY A 169 -9.29 7.28 -23.71
CA GLY A 169 -8.41 8.44 -23.75
C GLY A 169 -7.39 8.41 -22.61
N PRO A 170 -6.49 9.40 -22.52
CA PRO A 170 -5.49 9.49 -21.45
C PRO A 170 -6.10 9.44 -20.04
N LEU A 171 -7.30 10.01 -19.88
CA LEU A 171 -8.06 10.06 -18.62
C LEU A 171 -9.20 9.04 -18.54
N GLY A 172 -9.31 8.13 -19.52
CA GLY A 172 -10.30 7.05 -19.51
C GLY A 172 -9.91 5.93 -18.54
N HIS A 173 -10.89 5.25 -17.95
CA HIS A 173 -10.66 4.27 -16.89
C HIS A 173 -9.78 3.08 -17.30
N GLY A 174 -9.93 2.56 -18.53
CA GLY A 174 -9.05 1.51 -19.05
C GLY A 174 -7.59 1.95 -19.15
N ARG A 175 -7.35 3.21 -19.55
CA ARG A 175 -6.01 3.78 -19.67
C ARG A 175 -5.38 4.01 -18.30
N ARG A 176 -6.14 4.56 -17.36
CA ARG A 176 -5.69 4.80 -15.98
C ARG A 176 -5.42 3.50 -15.24
N TRP A 177 -6.24 2.46 -15.45
CA TRP A 177 -6.01 1.12 -14.91
C TRP A 177 -4.69 0.52 -15.39
N LEU A 178 -4.42 0.57 -16.70
CA LEU A 178 -3.17 0.08 -17.28
C LEU A 178 -1.96 0.89 -16.79
N LEU A 179 -2.08 2.23 -16.76
CA LEU A 179 -1.05 3.11 -16.24
C LEU A 179 -0.70 2.75 -14.79
N ALA A 180 -1.68 2.54 -13.91
CA ALA A 180 -1.46 2.21 -12.51
C ALA A 180 -0.63 0.93 -12.31
N HIS A 181 -0.86 -0.09 -13.13
CA HIS A 181 -0.13 -1.37 -13.03
C HIS A 181 1.32 -1.27 -13.51
N LEU A 182 1.58 -0.51 -14.57
CA LEU A 182 2.93 -0.33 -15.12
C LEU A 182 3.73 0.68 -14.28
N LEU A 183 3.12 1.83 -13.96
CA LEU A 183 3.74 2.88 -13.15
C LEU A 183 3.99 2.40 -11.71
N GLY A 184 3.21 1.44 -11.21
CA GLY A 184 3.38 0.89 -9.86
C GLY A 184 4.80 0.41 -9.54
N ALA A 185 5.50 -0.23 -10.50
CA ALA A 185 6.89 -0.65 -10.28
C ALA A 185 7.86 0.54 -10.16
N VAL A 186 7.62 1.61 -10.93
CA VAL A 186 8.41 2.84 -10.88
C VAL A 186 8.18 3.57 -9.54
N LEU A 187 6.94 3.64 -9.08
CA LEU A 187 6.60 4.23 -7.77
C LEU A 187 7.19 3.41 -6.62
N ALA A 188 7.06 2.08 -6.66
CA ALA A 188 7.65 1.19 -5.66
C ALA A 188 9.19 1.34 -5.60
N ALA A 189 9.85 1.53 -6.74
CA ALA A 189 11.29 1.77 -6.81
C ALA A 189 11.67 3.17 -6.28
N ALA A 190 11.02 4.23 -6.78
CA ALA A 190 11.36 5.60 -6.41
C ALA A 190 11.16 5.89 -4.91
N PHE A 191 10.16 5.25 -4.31
CA PHE A 191 9.79 5.43 -2.91
C PHE A 191 10.14 4.22 -2.02
N ALA A 192 11.04 3.34 -2.46
CA ALA A 192 11.48 2.21 -1.64
C ALA A 192 12.11 2.73 -0.33
N ASN A 193 11.60 2.27 0.81
CA ASN A 193 11.98 2.79 2.13
C ASN A 193 11.90 1.73 3.24
N SER A 194 12.35 0.51 2.93
CA SER A 194 12.36 -0.58 3.92
C SER A 194 13.49 -1.59 3.70
N PRO A 195 14.77 -1.20 3.82
CA PRO A 195 15.90 -2.11 3.53
C PRO A 195 16.32 -3.01 4.70
N PHE A 196 15.65 -2.93 5.85
CA PHE A 196 16.03 -3.62 7.09
C PHE A 196 14.91 -4.52 7.64
N SER A 197 15.33 -5.56 8.35
CA SER A 197 14.49 -6.39 9.22
C SER A 197 15.34 -6.85 10.39
N GLU A 198 14.82 -6.74 11.62
CA GLU A 198 15.50 -7.22 12.84
C GLU A 198 16.96 -6.75 12.96
N GLY A 199 17.20 -5.48 12.63
CA GLY A 199 18.50 -4.81 12.69
C GLY A 199 19.45 -5.15 11.53
N CYS A 200 19.05 -6.01 10.59
CA CYS A 200 19.90 -6.50 9.51
C CYS A 200 19.41 -6.04 8.13
N PRO A 201 20.30 -5.66 7.19
CA PRO A 201 19.92 -5.44 5.80
C PRO A 201 19.31 -6.69 5.19
N THR A 202 18.19 -6.56 4.49
CA THR A 202 17.50 -7.70 3.86
C THR A 202 18.00 -8.03 2.46
N GLY A 203 18.86 -7.17 1.89
CA GLY A 203 19.28 -7.24 0.49
C GLY A 203 18.26 -6.68 -0.51
N TYR A 204 17.18 -6.09 -0.01
CA TYR A 204 16.16 -5.40 -0.80
C TYR A 204 16.10 -3.91 -0.43
N ARG A 205 15.61 -3.07 -1.35
CA ARG A 205 15.32 -1.66 -1.06
C ARG A 205 13.93 -1.49 -0.46
N THR A 206 12.98 -2.34 -0.87
CA THR A 206 11.67 -2.46 -0.22
C THR A 206 11.39 -3.90 0.20
N THR A 207 11.63 -4.20 1.47
CA THR A 207 11.26 -5.47 2.11
C THR A 207 9.74 -5.64 2.13
N ARG A 208 9.00 -4.53 2.27
CA ARG A 208 7.52 -4.55 2.21
C ARG A 208 7.01 -5.20 0.93
N GLN A 209 7.54 -4.85 -0.25
CA GLN A 209 7.11 -5.48 -1.50
C GLN A 209 7.48 -6.97 -1.60
N VAL A 210 8.59 -7.38 -0.98
CA VAL A 210 8.95 -8.80 -0.89
C VAL A 210 7.92 -9.56 -0.06
N ILE A 211 7.51 -9.02 1.09
CA ILE A 211 6.45 -9.60 1.94
C ILE A 211 5.17 -9.78 1.12
N TRP A 212 4.71 -8.74 0.42
CA TRP A 212 3.51 -8.81 -0.45
C TRP A 212 3.60 -9.94 -1.48
N SER A 213 4.79 -10.18 -2.05
CA SER A 213 5.01 -11.24 -3.03
C SER A 213 4.92 -12.66 -2.46
N GLN A 214 5.08 -12.83 -1.14
CA GLN A 214 5.05 -14.12 -0.44
C GLN A 214 3.66 -14.50 0.08
N LEU A 215 2.71 -13.58 0.07
CA LEU A 215 1.33 -13.82 0.49
C LEU A 215 0.53 -14.63 -0.54
N ASP A 216 -0.71 -14.95 -0.16
CA ASP A 216 -1.70 -15.62 -1.01
C ASP A 216 -1.87 -14.92 -2.38
N PRO A 217 -1.43 -15.57 -3.47
CA PRO A 217 -1.45 -14.96 -4.78
C PRO A 217 -2.85 -14.70 -5.32
N ALA A 218 -3.87 -15.41 -4.83
CA ALA A 218 -5.25 -15.21 -5.27
C ALA A 218 -5.84 -13.86 -4.82
N ARG A 219 -5.20 -13.18 -3.85
CA ARG A 219 -5.63 -11.87 -3.33
C ARG A 219 -4.55 -10.79 -3.34
N THR A 220 -3.29 -11.13 -3.60
CA THR A 220 -2.19 -10.14 -3.57
C THR A 220 -1.52 -9.91 -4.92
N LEU A 221 -1.73 -10.80 -5.90
CA LEU A 221 -1.25 -10.53 -7.26
C LEU A 221 -2.21 -9.60 -7.99
N ALA A 222 -1.67 -8.81 -8.91
CA ALA A 222 -2.47 -8.03 -9.85
C ALA A 222 -3.44 -8.94 -10.63
N PRO A 223 -4.68 -8.49 -10.87
CA PRO A 223 -5.59 -9.19 -11.75
C PRO A 223 -4.96 -9.43 -13.13
N PRO A 224 -5.33 -10.51 -13.84
CA PRO A 224 -4.88 -10.74 -15.20
C PRO A 224 -5.13 -9.51 -16.09
N GLN A 225 -4.21 -9.21 -17.00
CA GLN A 225 -4.43 -8.16 -17.98
C GLN A 225 -5.57 -8.58 -18.91
N ASP A 226 -6.55 -7.70 -19.06
CA ASP A 226 -7.71 -7.88 -19.92
C ASP A 226 -8.07 -6.52 -20.55
N PRO A 227 -8.56 -6.49 -21.80
CA PRO A 227 -9.08 -5.27 -22.41
C PRO A 227 -10.20 -4.59 -21.60
N ASP A 228 -10.97 -5.37 -20.83
CA ASP A 228 -11.98 -4.87 -19.89
C ASP A 228 -11.52 -5.04 -18.42
N PRO A 229 -11.02 -3.97 -17.77
CA PRO A 229 -10.64 -3.99 -16.36
C PRO A 229 -11.75 -4.45 -15.42
N ARG A 230 -13.01 -4.16 -15.75
CA ARG A 230 -14.14 -4.52 -14.88
C ARG A 230 -14.34 -6.03 -14.88
N SER A 231 -14.33 -6.66 -16.06
CA SER A 231 -14.45 -8.12 -16.16
C SER A 231 -13.23 -8.85 -15.59
N ALA A 232 -12.02 -8.30 -15.72
CA ALA A 232 -10.84 -8.82 -15.01
C ALA A 232 -11.04 -8.77 -13.48
N TRP A 233 -11.47 -7.63 -12.95
CA TRP A 233 -11.68 -7.46 -11.51
C TRP A 233 -12.81 -8.35 -10.98
N VAL A 234 -13.92 -8.47 -11.70
CA VAL A 234 -15.04 -9.34 -11.32
C VAL A 234 -14.59 -10.79 -11.20
N ARG A 235 -13.86 -11.31 -12.20
CA ARG A 235 -13.31 -12.67 -12.14
C ARG A 235 -12.36 -12.82 -10.96
N TYR A 236 -11.41 -11.89 -10.84
CA TYR A 236 -10.45 -11.87 -9.73
C TYR A 236 -11.13 -11.91 -8.36
N ALA A 237 -12.13 -11.06 -8.13
CA ALA A 237 -12.82 -10.98 -6.85
C ALA A 237 -13.67 -12.21 -6.54
N LEU A 238 -14.40 -12.73 -7.53
CA LEU A 238 -15.26 -13.89 -7.34
C LEU A 238 -14.46 -15.21 -7.23
N ASP A 239 -13.33 -15.31 -7.92
CA ASP A 239 -12.49 -16.51 -7.93
C ASP A 239 -11.49 -16.54 -6.74
N ALA A 240 -11.36 -15.43 -6.00
CA ALA A 240 -10.55 -15.40 -4.79
C ALA A 240 -11.20 -16.22 -3.65
N PRO A 241 -10.42 -16.98 -2.86
CA PRO A 241 -10.92 -17.65 -1.68
C PRO A 241 -11.50 -16.67 -0.66
N VAL A 242 -12.61 -17.04 -0.03
CA VAL A 242 -13.22 -16.29 1.07
C VAL A 242 -12.29 -16.38 2.28
N MET A 243 -11.84 -15.21 2.76
CA MET A 243 -10.94 -15.17 3.92
C MET A 243 -11.67 -15.53 5.21
N CYS A 244 -12.87 -14.99 5.36
CA CYS A 244 -13.68 -15.11 6.57
C CYS A 244 -15.14 -14.81 6.26
N ILE A 245 -16.04 -15.47 6.99
CA ILE A 245 -17.48 -15.20 6.96
C ILE A 245 -17.85 -14.55 8.28
N ARG A 246 -18.46 -13.36 8.22
CA ARG A 246 -18.83 -12.63 9.44
C ARG A 246 -19.94 -13.37 10.19
N ALA A 247 -19.74 -13.51 11.50
CA ALA A 247 -20.70 -14.03 12.45
C ALA A 247 -20.98 -12.98 13.54
N GLU A 248 -22.21 -12.97 14.06
CA GLU A 248 -22.58 -12.13 15.20
C GLU A 248 -21.90 -12.63 16.48
N ASP A 249 -21.90 -13.95 16.67
CA ASP A 249 -21.25 -14.65 17.77
C ASP A 249 -20.21 -15.63 17.24
N GLY A 250 -19.03 -15.67 17.87
CA GLY A 250 -17.97 -16.64 17.57
C GLY A 250 -16.95 -16.19 16.50
N PRO A 251 -16.06 -17.11 16.09
CA PRO A 251 -15.00 -16.82 15.14
C PRO A 251 -15.54 -16.58 13.73
N TRP A 252 -14.83 -15.77 12.95
CA TRP A 252 -15.18 -15.48 11.54
C TRP A 252 -14.58 -16.52 10.59
N ASP A 253 -14.91 -17.79 10.79
CA ASP A 253 -14.35 -18.89 10.00
C ASP A 253 -14.93 -18.95 8.59
N ALA A 254 -14.15 -19.47 7.64
CA ALA A 254 -14.59 -19.79 6.29
C ALA A 254 -14.06 -21.19 5.90
N PRO A 255 -14.84 -22.03 5.21
CA PRO A 255 -14.34 -23.30 4.69
C PRO A 255 -13.09 -23.09 3.83
N GLU A 256 -12.07 -23.93 4.03
CA GLU A 256 -10.81 -23.79 3.31
C GLU A 256 -11.00 -23.97 1.81
N GLY A 257 -10.41 -23.06 1.02
CA GLY A 257 -10.47 -23.11 -0.44
C GLY A 257 -11.78 -22.61 -1.05
N LEU A 258 -12.83 -22.34 -0.25
CA LEU A 258 -14.11 -21.83 -0.75
C LEU A 258 -13.90 -20.49 -1.46
N THR A 259 -14.13 -20.44 -2.77
CA THR A 259 -14.15 -19.17 -3.52
C THR A 259 -15.48 -18.45 -3.34
N PHE A 260 -15.51 -17.14 -3.53
CA PHE A 260 -16.79 -16.42 -3.45
C PHE A 260 -17.78 -16.92 -4.52
N ARG A 261 -17.29 -17.24 -5.72
CA ARG A 261 -18.10 -17.82 -6.80
C ARG A 261 -18.71 -19.15 -6.39
N GLU A 262 -17.91 -20.04 -5.81
CA GLU A 262 -18.40 -21.31 -5.30
C GLU A 262 -19.42 -21.12 -4.16
N TRP A 263 -19.17 -20.17 -3.27
CA TRP A 263 -20.09 -19.85 -2.18
C TRP A 263 -21.47 -19.42 -2.70
N VAL A 264 -21.50 -18.57 -3.73
CA VAL A 264 -22.75 -18.14 -4.39
C VAL A 264 -23.47 -19.31 -5.06
N ARG A 265 -22.73 -20.19 -5.75
CA ARG A 265 -23.31 -21.35 -6.48
C ARG A 265 -23.84 -22.43 -5.56
N THR A 266 -23.18 -22.66 -4.43
CA THR A 266 -23.52 -23.72 -3.49
C THR A 266 -24.48 -23.27 -2.40
N GLY A 267 -24.41 -21.99 -2.00
CA GLY A 267 -25.16 -21.47 -0.85
C GLY A 267 -24.74 -22.07 0.49
N VAL A 268 -23.54 -22.68 0.58
CA VAL A 268 -22.99 -23.34 1.78
C VAL A 268 -21.74 -22.58 2.23
N PRO A 269 -21.55 -22.27 3.53
CA PRO A 269 -22.29 -22.78 4.70
C PRO A 269 -23.67 -22.11 4.94
N ARG A 270 -23.92 -20.98 4.28
CA ARG A 270 -25.22 -20.30 4.18
C ARG A 270 -25.24 -19.51 2.87
N PRO A 271 -26.39 -19.05 2.37
CA PRO A 271 -26.41 -18.14 1.23
C PRO A 271 -25.56 -16.87 1.51
N PRO A 272 -24.67 -16.47 0.59
CA PRO A 272 -23.96 -15.20 0.73
C PRO A 272 -24.91 -14.02 0.49
N THR A 273 -24.60 -12.92 1.15
CA THR A 273 -25.30 -11.63 0.99
C THR A 273 -24.43 -10.64 0.22
N ARG A 274 -25.02 -9.56 -0.27
CA ARG A 274 -24.26 -8.42 -0.81
C ARG A 274 -23.26 -7.86 0.19
N ALA A 275 -23.61 -7.83 1.47
CA ALA A 275 -22.72 -7.39 2.54
C ALA A 275 -21.53 -8.33 2.74
N ASP A 276 -21.65 -9.62 2.43
CA ASP A 276 -20.52 -10.55 2.41
C ASP A 276 -19.59 -10.25 1.24
N LEU A 277 -20.13 -9.94 0.06
CA LEU A 277 -19.32 -9.55 -1.11
C LEU A 277 -18.57 -8.24 -0.88
N ASP A 278 -19.28 -7.22 -0.38
CA ASP A 278 -18.68 -5.93 -0.05
C ASP A 278 -17.53 -6.09 0.95
N TYR A 279 -17.71 -6.96 1.94
CA TYR A 279 -16.67 -7.27 2.91
C TYR A 279 -15.52 -8.07 2.30
N HIS A 280 -15.81 -9.10 1.50
CA HIS A 280 -14.81 -9.93 0.80
C HIS A 280 -13.86 -9.08 -0.05
N VAL A 281 -14.38 -8.10 -0.77
CA VAL A 281 -13.58 -7.15 -1.56
C VAL A 281 -12.57 -6.38 -0.70
N THR A 282 -12.87 -6.09 0.57
CA THR A 282 -11.92 -5.44 1.49
C THR A 282 -10.75 -6.34 1.90
N THR A 283 -10.85 -7.65 1.66
CA THR A 283 -9.81 -8.65 1.95
C THR A 283 -8.93 -8.95 0.74
N LEU A 284 -9.19 -8.29 -0.39
CA LEU A 284 -8.35 -8.33 -1.58
C LEU A 284 -7.32 -7.20 -1.49
N PHE A 285 -6.08 -7.53 -1.78
CA PHE A 285 -4.94 -6.64 -1.62
C PHE A 285 -3.97 -6.66 -2.83
N PRO A 286 -4.47 -6.54 -4.07
CA PRO A 286 -3.60 -6.37 -5.24
C PRO A 286 -2.79 -5.06 -5.14
N PRO A 287 -1.74 -4.87 -5.96
CA PRO A 287 -1.00 -3.61 -5.99
C PRO A 287 -1.86 -2.37 -6.32
N VAL A 288 -2.91 -2.57 -7.13
CA VAL A 288 -3.92 -1.55 -7.47
C VAL A 288 -5.31 -2.12 -7.20
N ARG A 289 -6.08 -1.48 -6.32
CA ARG A 289 -7.42 -1.96 -5.93
C ARG A 289 -8.52 -0.99 -6.38
N PRO A 290 -9.54 -1.45 -7.13
CA PRO A 290 -10.65 -0.62 -7.54
C PRO A 290 -11.80 -0.67 -6.49
N ARG A 291 -12.14 0.49 -5.90
CA ARG A 291 -13.22 0.66 -4.89
C ARG A 291 -14.22 1.76 -5.27
N GLY A 292 -14.31 2.04 -6.57
CA GLY A 292 -14.99 3.19 -7.17
C GLY A 292 -13.99 4.24 -7.62
N HIS A 293 -12.82 4.25 -7.00
CA HIS A 293 -11.59 4.92 -7.38
C HIS A 293 -10.48 3.85 -7.46
N LEU A 294 -9.30 4.23 -7.94
CA LEU A 294 -8.11 3.38 -7.95
C LEU A 294 -7.24 3.68 -6.72
N GLU A 295 -7.05 2.68 -5.86
CA GLU A 295 -6.11 2.74 -4.73
C GLU A 295 -4.76 2.17 -5.18
N LEU A 296 -3.71 2.98 -5.20
CA LEU A 296 -2.33 2.54 -5.47
C LEU A 296 -1.64 2.21 -4.15
N ARG A 297 -1.25 0.94 -3.94
CA ARG A 297 -0.93 0.38 -2.60
C ARG A 297 0.54 0.03 -2.39
N MET A 298 1.39 0.34 -3.35
CA MET A 298 2.77 -0.17 -3.43
C MET A 298 3.83 0.71 -2.78
N ILE A 299 3.50 1.95 -2.41
CA ILE A 299 4.46 2.92 -1.89
C ILE A 299 4.70 2.63 -0.40
N ASP A 300 5.96 2.48 -0.01
CA ASP A 300 6.35 2.33 1.40
C ASP A 300 6.02 3.62 2.18
N ALA A 301 5.77 3.52 3.49
CA ALA A 301 5.71 4.73 4.32
C ALA A 301 7.04 5.49 4.24
N GLN A 302 6.97 6.82 4.14
CA GLN A 302 8.11 7.69 3.86
C GLN A 302 8.55 8.47 5.12
N ALA A 303 9.86 8.64 5.28
CA ALA A 303 10.44 9.33 6.43
C ALA A 303 10.10 10.84 6.46
N GLY A 304 10.15 11.43 7.66
CA GLY A 304 9.92 12.85 7.90
C GLY A 304 8.44 13.24 8.00
N ASP A 305 8.18 14.44 8.55
CA ASP A 305 6.82 14.88 8.85
C ASP A 305 5.94 15.05 7.60
N GLY A 306 6.55 15.43 6.47
CA GLY A 306 5.92 15.61 5.17
C GLY A 306 6.26 14.53 4.13
N GLY A 307 6.83 13.39 4.53
CA GLY A 307 7.35 12.38 3.59
C GLY A 307 6.33 11.84 2.58
N TRP A 308 5.04 11.87 2.93
CA TRP A 308 3.93 11.41 2.08
C TRP A 308 3.53 12.40 0.98
N ILE A 309 3.97 13.67 1.05
CA ILE A 309 3.58 14.73 0.11
C ILE A 309 4.09 14.43 -1.31
N VAL A 310 5.35 14.02 -1.45
CA VAL A 310 5.95 13.74 -2.76
C VAL A 310 5.28 12.54 -3.45
N PRO A 311 5.08 11.37 -2.79
CA PRO A 311 4.28 10.28 -3.34
C PRO A 311 2.90 10.72 -3.86
N LEU A 312 2.18 11.52 -3.07
CA LEU A 312 0.86 12.03 -3.43
C LEU A 312 0.94 12.96 -4.64
N ALA A 313 1.82 13.97 -4.59
CA ALA A 313 1.93 15.00 -5.60
C ALA A 313 2.37 14.44 -6.97
N VAL A 314 3.37 13.55 -6.98
CA VAL A 314 3.85 12.91 -8.21
C VAL A 314 2.78 12.00 -8.79
N THR A 315 2.11 11.20 -7.97
CA THR A 315 1.04 10.31 -8.46
C THR A 315 -0.13 11.11 -9.00
N ALA A 316 -0.60 12.14 -8.28
CA ALA A 316 -1.68 13.01 -8.75
C ALA A 316 -1.30 13.71 -10.08
N ALA A 317 -0.06 14.19 -10.20
CA ALA A 317 0.43 14.79 -11.44
C ALA A 317 0.39 13.82 -12.64
N LEU A 318 0.82 12.58 -12.44
CA LEU A 318 0.89 11.58 -13.51
C LEU A 318 -0.46 10.95 -13.85
N PHE A 319 -1.51 11.18 -13.06
CA PHE A 319 -2.84 10.69 -13.34
C PHE A 319 -3.79 11.79 -13.81
N ASP A 320 -3.80 12.93 -13.14
CA ASP A 320 -4.89 13.91 -13.28
C ASP A 320 -4.56 15.07 -14.23
N ASP A 321 -3.28 15.34 -14.51
CA ASP A 321 -2.89 16.21 -15.63
C ASP A 321 -2.83 15.40 -16.94
N GLN A 322 -3.64 15.81 -17.91
CA GLN A 322 -3.80 15.06 -19.17
C GLN A 322 -2.49 14.88 -19.94
N GLU A 323 -1.63 15.91 -19.96
CA GLU A 323 -0.36 15.87 -20.68
C GLU A 323 0.64 14.95 -19.98
N ALA A 324 0.79 15.08 -18.66
CA ALA A 324 1.64 14.21 -17.87
C ALA A 324 1.17 12.76 -17.88
N ALA A 325 -0.14 12.49 -17.82
CA ALA A 325 -0.67 11.12 -17.90
C ALA A 325 -0.35 10.43 -19.22
N GLU A 326 -0.48 11.15 -20.34
CA GLU A 326 -0.13 10.61 -21.65
C GLU A 326 1.38 10.40 -21.80
N ARG A 327 2.20 11.33 -21.28
CA ARG A 327 3.67 11.19 -21.27
C ARG A 327 4.11 10.01 -20.39
N ALA A 328 3.57 9.91 -19.17
CA ALA A 328 3.82 8.82 -18.23
C ALA A 328 3.50 7.47 -18.86
N TYR A 329 2.35 7.33 -19.50
CA TYR A 329 1.99 6.10 -20.20
C TYR A 329 3.02 5.71 -21.26
N ARG A 330 3.47 6.66 -22.10
CA ARG A 330 4.47 6.37 -23.14
C ARG A 330 5.81 5.94 -22.55
N ILE A 331 6.19 6.53 -21.42
CA ILE A 331 7.41 6.17 -20.67
C ILE A 331 7.33 4.74 -20.12
N VAL A 332 6.21 4.37 -19.51
CA VAL A 332 6.10 3.07 -18.83
C VAL A 332 5.63 1.93 -19.72
N LYS A 333 5.06 2.23 -20.90
CA LYS A 333 4.58 1.19 -21.84
C LYS A 333 5.66 0.16 -22.21
N PRO A 334 6.91 0.54 -22.54
CA PRO A 334 7.97 -0.43 -22.83
C PRO A 334 8.28 -1.37 -21.67
N LEU A 335 8.08 -0.93 -20.42
CA LEU A 335 8.30 -1.77 -19.22
C LEU A 335 7.40 -3.01 -19.19
N ALA A 336 6.31 -3.03 -19.97
CA ALA A 336 5.45 -4.20 -20.13
C ALA A 336 6.22 -5.42 -20.68
N GLU A 337 7.24 -5.21 -21.52
CA GLU A 337 8.10 -6.28 -22.03
C GLU A 337 8.90 -6.93 -20.91
N THR A 338 9.51 -6.13 -20.04
CA THR A 338 10.23 -6.61 -18.85
C THR A 338 9.28 -7.24 -17.81
N ALA A 339 8.07 -6.70 -17.66
CA ALA A 339 7.04 -7.29 -16.79
C ALA A 339 6.60 -8.68 -17.27
N GLY A 340 6.48 -8.88 -18.58
CA GLY A 340 6.02 -10.14 -19.16
C GLY A 340 4.60 -10.52 -18.71
N THR A 341 4.28 -11.82 -18.75
CA THR A 341 2.92 -12.33 -18.51
C THR A 341 2.62 -12.63 -17.04
N ARG A 342 3.64 -12.69 -16.18
CA ARG A 342 3.43 -12.94 -14.75
C ARG A 342 2.80 -11.69 -14.11
N PRO A 343 1.83 -11.86 -13.19
CA PRO A 343 1.24 -10.72 -12.52
C PRO A 343 2.20 -10.12 -11.47
N ALA A 344 2.09 -8.81 -11.29
CA ALA A 344 2.77 -8.09 -10.20
C ALA A 344 2.27 -8.57 -8.82
N PRO A 345 3.08 -8.47 -7.75
CA PRO A 345 4.47 -8.03 -7.72
C PRO A 345 5.47 -9.18 -8.03
N ARG A 346 5.01 -10.36 -8.47
CA ARG A 346 5.89 -11.53 -8.73
C ARG A 346 6.59 -11.51 -10.09
N ASN A 347 6.29 -10.54 -10.94
CA ASN A 347 6.88 -10.43 -12.26
C ASN A 347 8.31 -9.87 -12.23
N PRO A 348 9.10 -10.00 -13.31
CA PRO A 348 10.51 -9.59 -13.29
C PRO A 348 10.71 -8.09 -13.02
N LEU A 349 9.86 -7.22 -13.57
CA LEU A 349 9.93 -5.77 -13.34
C LEU A 349 9.80 -5.41 -11.86
N TRP A 350 8.79 -5.96 -11.18
CA TRP A 350 8.56 -5.71 -9.75
C TRP A 350 9.62 -6.34 -8.85
N ARG A 351 10.15 -7.52 -9.23
CA ARG A 351 11.29 -8.13 -8.51
C ARG A 351 12.55 -7.26 -8.60
N ARG A 352 12.82 -6.66 -9.76
CA ARG A 352 13.92 -5.68 -9.93
C ARG A 352 13.68 -4.42 -9.11
N ALA A 353 12.47 -3.88 -9.16
CA ALA A 353 12.07 -2.72 -8.34
C ALA A 353 12.25 -2.97 -6.85
N ALA A 354 11.84 -4.14 -6.34
CA ALA A 354 11.97 -4.44 -4.92
C ALA A 354 13.44 -4.60 -4.47
N ARG A 355 14.26 -5.23 -5.31
CA ARG A 355 15.67 -5.52 -4.99
C ARG A 355 16.56 -4.30 -5.15
N GLY A 356 16.57 -3.69 -6.34
CA GLY A 356 17.50 -2.63 -6.71
C GLY A 356 16.89 -1.23 -6.72
N ALA A 357 15.56 -1.10 -6.67
CA ALA A 357 14.88 0.18 -6.83
C ALA A 357 15.40 0.95 -8.05
N LEU A 358 15.90 2.19 -7.87
CA LEU A 358 16.42 3.03 -8.94
C LEU A 358 17.91 2.76 -9.28
N THR A 359 18.54 1.75 -8.69
CA THR A 359 19.82 1.25 -9.23
C THR A 359 19.62 0.41 -10.49
N ASP A 360 18.38 -0.03 -10.77
CA ASP A 360 18.01 -0.65 -12.04
C ASP A 360 17.93 0.43 -13.15
N PRO A 361 18.69 0.31 -14.25
CA PRO A 361 18.76 1.37 -15.26
C PRO A 361 17.44 1.66 -15.97
N GLU A 362 16.59 0.65 -16.16
CA GLU A 362 15.31 0.77 -16.86
C GLU A 362 14.30 1.53 -15.98
N LEU A 363 14.21 1.15 -14.70
CA LEU A 363 13.37 1.83 -13.72
C LEU A 363 13.86 3.24 -13.41
N HIS A 364 15.18 3.46 -13.35
CA HIS A 364 15.77 4.79 -13.16
C HIS A 364 15.41 5.74 -14.29
N ALA A 365 15.61 5.32 -15.55
CA ALA A 365 15.28 6.14 -16.71
C ALA A 365 13.78 6.49 -16.75
N ALA A 366 12.92 5.50 -16.45
CA ALA A 366 11.48 5.73 -16.36
C ALA A 366 11.12 6.70 -15.22
N ALA A 367 11.73 6.56 -14.04
CA ALA A 367 11.51 7.43 -12.90
C ALA A 367 11.92 8.89 -13.21
N VAL A 368 13.10 9.11 -13.75
CA VAL A 368 13.57 10.46 -14.15
C VAL A 368 12.58 11.12 -15.11
N ALA A 369 12.15 10.40 -16.14
CA ALA A 369 11.21 10.94 -17.12
C ALA A 369 9.81 11.20 -16.53
N CYS A 370 9.33 10.33 -15.63
CA CYS A 370 8.05 10.52 -14.94
C CYS A 370 8.11 11.69 -13.96
N PHE A 371 9.16 11.82 -13.15
CA PHE A 371 9.30 12.94 -12.22
C PHE A 371 9.42 14.28 -12.95
N ALA A 372 10.13 14.33 -14.09
CA ALA A 372 10.15 15.51 -14.95
C ALA A 372 8.74 15.89 -15.45
N ALA A 373 7.97 14.92 -15.95
CA ALA A 373 6.58 15.15 -16.37
C ALA A 373 5.69 15.63 -15.21
N ALA A 374 5.89 15.07 -14.01
CA ALA A 374 5.18 15.49 -12.81
C ALA A 374 5.52 16.94 -12.43
N GLN A 375 6.81 17.31 -12.40
CA GLN A 375 7.26 18.66 -12.09
C GLN A 375 6.69 19.72 -13.06
N GLU A 376 6.61 19.40 -14.35
CA GLU A 376 5.97 20.27 -15.35
C GLU A 376 4.45 20.44 -15.12
N ALA A 377 3.78 19.40 -14.61
CA ALA A 377 2.33 19.38 -14.38
C ALA A 377 1.88 20.01 -13.06
N LEU A 378 2.70 19.97 -12.02
CA LEU A 378 2.32 20.48 -10.69
C LEU A 378 1.81 21.93 -10.69
N PRO A 379 2.41 22.89 -11.43
CA PRO A 379 1.85 24.23 -11.53
C PRO A 379 0.44 24.26 -12.13
N ARG A 380 0.15 23.41 -13.14
CA ARG A 380 -1.18 23.33 -13.78
C ARG A 380 -2.23 22.71 -12.85
N LEU A 381 -1.82 21.80 -11.98
CA LEU A 381 -2.68 21.17 -10.97
C LEU A 381 -2.84 22.01 -9.69
N GLY A 382 -2.25 23.22 -9.65
CA GLY A 382 -2.33 24.10 -8.49
C GLY A 382 -1.51 23.62 -7.29
N GLY A 383 -0.45 22.84 -7.52
CA GLY A 383 0.52 22.50 -6.50
C GLY A 383 1.20 23.76 -5.95
N SER A 384 1.21 23.94 -4.63
CA SER A 384 1.82 25.12 -4.01
C SER A 384 3.33 25.18 -4.28
N PRO A 385 3.99 26.35 -4.15
CA PRO A 385 5.44 26.46 -4.29
C PRO A 385 6.21 25.51 -3.37
N GLY A 386 5.69 25.26 -2.15
CA GLY A 386 6.27 24.31 -1.22
C GLY A 386 6.21 22.86 -1.71
N VAL A 387 5.09 22.46 -2.32
CA VAL A 387 4.95 21.12 -2.93
C VAL A 387 5.88 20.97 -4.14
N GLN A 388 5.95 21.99 -5.01
CA GLN A 388 6.85 21.99 -6.16
C GLN A 388 8.32 21.87 -5.72
N ALA A 389 8.71 22.62 -4.68
CA ALA A 389 10.04 22.55 -4.10
C ALA A 389 10.33 21.17 -3.49
N ALA A 390 9.40 20.59 -2.74
CA ALA A 390 9.55 19.26 -2.15
C ALA A 390 9.75 18.17 -3.20
N VAL A 391 9.01 18.23 -4.32
CA VAL A 391 9.19 17.29 -5.43
C VAL A 391 10.54 17.50 -6.11
N ALA A 392 10.96 18.75 -6.35
CA ALA A 392 12.26 19.05 -6.94
C ALA A 392 13.42 18.55 -6.05
N GLU A 393 13.36 18.80 -4.74
CA GLU A 393 14.36 18.34 -3.78
C GLU A 393 14.43 16.80 -3.75
N PHE A 394 13.28 16.12 -3.72
CA PHE A 394 13.24 14.66 -3.79
C PHE A 394 13.84 14.14 -5.09
N THR A 395 13.52 14.76 -6.23
CA THR A 395 14.10 14.40 -7.53
C THR A 395 15.62 14.52 -7.50
N GLU A 396 16.16 15.64 -7.01
CA GLU A 396 17.61 15.89 -6.98
C GLU A 396 18.36 14.99 -6.00
N ARG A 397 17.75 14.72 -4.84
CA ARG A 397 18.33 13.88 -3.80
C ARG A 397 18.35 12.40 -4.18
N TYR A 398 17.27 11.91 -4.78
CA TYR A 398 17.05 10.48 -5.02
C TYR A 398 17.01 10.15 -6.50
N VAL A 399 15.96 10.58 -7.19
CA VAL A 399 15.61 10.08 -8.53
C VAL A 399 16.71 10.35 -9.56
N ALA A 400 17.23 11.58 -9.62
CA ALA A 400 18.28 11.98 -10.55
C ALA A 400 19.62 11.25 -10.32
N ARG A 401 19.81 10.67 -9.13
CA ARG A 401 21.03 9.96 -8.72
C ARG A 401 20.89 8.44 -8.83
N GLY A 402 19.76 7.92 -9.30
CA GLY A 402 19.46 6.49 -9.27
C GLY A 402 19.35 5.94 -7.84
N ARG A 403 18.93 6.77 -6.89
CA ARG A 403 18.78 6.43 -5.47
C ARG A 403 17.31 6.50 -5.04
N CYS A 404 17.02 5.96 -3.87
CA CYS A 404 15.73 6.00 -3.18
C CYS A 404 15.95 6.20 -1.66
N PRO A 405 14.92 6.49 -0.86
CA PRO A 405 15.04 6.70 0.58
C PRO A 405 15.73 5.55 1.34
N ALA A 406 15.54 4.30 0.89
CA ALA A 406 16.24 3.15 1.45
C ALA A 406 17.78 3.26 1.36
N ASP A 407 18.33 3.96 0.38
CA ASP A 407 19.78 4.15 0.27
C ASP A 407 20.33 4.99 1.42
N ASP A 408 19.60 5.99 1.93
CA ASP A 408 20.04 6.80 3.07
C ASP A 408 20.18 5.96 4.34
N HIS A 409 19.26 5.01 4.56
CA HIS A 409 19.36 4.08 5.69
C HIS A 409 20.54 3.12 5.57
N LEU A 410 20.89 2.70 4.36
CA LEU A 410 22.02 1.81 4.10
C LEU A 410 23.37 2.55 4.21
N ASP A 411 23.43 3.80 3.78
CA ASP A 411 24.60 4.67 3.94
C ASP A 411 24.88 4.95 5.42
N ALA A 412 23.83 5.23 6.21
CA ALA A 412 23.95 5.41 7.65
C ALA A 412 24.55 4.18 8.37
N LEU A 413 24.28 2.96 7.89
CA LEU A 413 24.89 1.74 8.43
C LEU A 413 26.36 1.58 8.03
N SER A 414 26.71 1.93 6.79
CA SER A 414 28.08 1.76 6.28
C SER A 414 29.05 2.84 6.76
N GLY A 415 28.54 3.86 7.45
CA GLY A 415 29.35 4.94 8.03
C GLY A 415 29.80 5.99 7.01
N THR A 416 29.23 5.97 5.80
CA THR A 416 29.59 6.89 4.70
C THR A 416 29.08 8.32 4.91
N ASP A 417 28.23 8.57 5.92
CA ASP A 417 27.68 9.89 6.27
C ASP A 417 27.80 10.25 7.77
N ALA A 418 28.84 9.76 8.47
CA ALA A 418 29.10 10.19 9.84
C ALA A 418 29.78 11.58 9.88
N ALA A 419 28.98 12.65 9.94
CA ALA A 419 29.42 13.89 10.58
C ALA A 419 29.81 13.61 12.05
N PRO A 420 30.81 14.29 12.63
CA PRO A 420 31.35 13.91 13.94
C PRO A 420 30.35 14.21 15.05
N GLY A 421 29.70 13.17 15.60
CA GLY A 421 28.84 13.35 16.78
C GLY A 421 27.99 12.16 17.25
N THR A 422 27.78 11.10 16.48
CA THR A 422 26.91 9.98 16.89
C THR A 422 27.72 8.78 17.40
N PRO A 423 27.41 8.20 18.59
CA PRO A 423 28.17 7.08 19.13
C PRO A 423 28.00 5.82 18.28
N HIS A 424 29.12 5.20 17.91
CA HIS A 424 29.16 3.85 17.35
C HIS A 424 28.82 2.83 18.44
N HIS A 425 27.83 1.97 18.22
CA HIS A 425 27.52 0.87 19.13
C HIS A 425 28.33 -0.40 18.81
N PRO A 426 28.77 -1.16 19.84
CA PRO A 426 29.43 -2.44 19.68
C PRO A 426 28.42 -3.55 19.36
N ARG A 427 28.78 -4.44 18.42
CA ARG A 427 28.08 -5.68 18.13
C ARG A 427 27.92 -6.53 19.38
N ALA A 428 26.68 -6.86 19.76
CA ALA A 428 26.43 -8.02 20.61
C ALA A 428 26.62 -9.29 19.76
N ALA A 429 27.61 -10.10 20.12
CA ALA A 429 27.81 -11.41 19.52
C ALA A 429 26.69 -12.34 19.99
N GLY A 430 25.66 -12.52 19.16
CA GLY A 430 24.62 -13.54 19.30
C GLY A 430 24.73 -14.53 18.15
N THR A 431 24.88 -15.81 18.48
CA THR A 431 24.88 -16.94 17.55
C THR A 431 23.60 -16.95 16.70
N ALA A 432 23.75 -16.92 15.38
CA ALA A 432 22.67 -17.01 14.41
C ALA A 432 21.94 -18.36 14.52
N PRO A 433 20.59 -18.39 14.51
CA PRO A 433 19.86 -19.56 14.04
C PRO A 433 19.78 -19.50 12.51
N ASP A 434 20.26 -20.57 11.85
CA ASP A 434 20.05 -20.80 10.41
C ASP A 434 18.55 -20.88 10.11
N GLY A 435 17.99 -19.79 9.60
CA GLY A 435 16.64 -19.70 9.04
C GLY A 435 16.72 -19.12 7.64
N ASP A 436 17.14 -19.97 6.70
CA ASP A 436 17.35 -19.61 5.30
C ASP A 436 16.00 -19.26 4.63
N LEU A 437 15.80 -17.99 4.26
CA LEU A 437 14.76 -17.56 3.31
C LEU A 437 15.16 -18.06 1.92
N THR A 438 14.99 -19.37 1.69
CA THR A 438 15.33 -19.99 0.41
C THR A 438 14.45 -19.46 -0.72
N PRO A 439 15.04 -19.12 -1.89
CA PRO A 439 14.27 -18.87 -3.10
C PRO A 439 13.65 -20.18 -3.57
N GLY A 440 12.32 -20.24 -3.60
CA GLY A 440 11.57 -21.37 -4.14
C GLY A 440 12.08 -21.72 -5.54
N LYS A 441 12.50 -22.97 -5.70
CA LYS A 441 12.91 -23.55 -6.98
C LYS A 441 11.72 -23.53 -7.93
N ASP A 442 11.87 -22.81 -9.03
CA ASP A 442 11.07 -22.98 -10.23
C ASP A 442 11.25 -24.42 -10.75
N SER A 443 10.16 -25.07 -11.13
CA SER A 443 10.12 -26.25 -11.99
C SER A 443 8.97 -26.05 -12.98
N PRO A 444 9.13 -26.55 -14.22
CA PRO A 444 8.84 -25.83 -15.46
C PRO A 444 7.36 -25.55 -15.75
#